data_AF-A0A3L7J6Y7-F1
#
_entry.id   AF-A0A3L7J6Y7-F1
#
_cell.length_a   1.000
_cell.length_b   1.000
_cell.length_c   1.000
_cell.angle_alpha   90.00
_cell.angle_beta   90.00
_cell.angle_gamma   90.00
#
_symmetry.space_group_name_H-M   'P 1'
#
loop_
_entity.id
_entity.type
_entity.pdbx_description
1 polymer ?
#
loop_
_entity_poly.entity_id
_entity_poly.type
_entity_poly.pdbx_seq_one_letter_code
_entity_poly.pdbx_strand_id
1 'polypeptide(L)'
;MSTTNTRRGRILGRAVTDESQALLAGAAAFVVLTLVALLIFGGQDIPLAGRLSVATVGALGGAVVGAATFAFSAFRARQVHPDAALFRAGRVRSLIDLFSLALAHGIVALLLWLGLFTLLQESFLGAVLYPIAAAVMVGAVGSATAYVSYLSATRMDAYRLATLLAVFLVGGMLASMLTASDPNWWQRNLSALGASADASGKAFNITLLVAGALVTALASFATRPSATPPVHAPTAEGSAPAAGSFSLLQGGLTLLGVLLACVGLFPVDELFVVHTIAASGMVVTYAVLVIRVRRFVQGATVEFISLGYAFLAVIIIAALLYFPFGYYNLTAVELIAGLLIFTWLIVLVRTLAAHETDDASDGVVERREAADGRPVPPSSPADQKGSR
;
A
#
# COMPACT_ATOMS: atom_id res chain seq x y z
N MET A 1 38.77 10.97 2.38
CA MET A 1 37.80 12.09 2.48
C MET A 1 37.10 12.50 1.17
N SER A 2 37.53 12.06 -0.02
CA SER A 2 36.97 12.52 -1.32
C SER A 2 35.70 11.76 -1.82
N THR A 3 35.49 10.51 -1.39
CA THR A 3 34.41 9.63 -1.89
C THR A 3 33.03 9.86 -1.24
N THR A 4 32.99 10.34 0.01
CA THR A 4 31.73 10.64 0.72
C THR A 4 31.05 11.90 0.18
N ASN A 5 31.84 12.89 -0.25
CA ASN A 5 31.33 14.16 -0.75
C ASN A 5 30.69 14.01 -2.14
N THR A 6 31.27 13.15 -2.98
CA THR A 6 30.74 12.81 -4.32
C THR A 6 29.47 11.94 -4.29
N ARG A 7 29.30 11.07 -3.28
CA ARG A 7 28.05 10.31 -3.09
C ARG A 7 26.92 11.19 -2.57
N ARG A 8 27.20 12.06 -1.59
CA ARG A 8 26.22 13.02 -1.06
C ARG A 8 25.77 14.02 -2.13
N GLY A 9 26.71 14.55 -2.92
CA GLY A 9 26.40 15.42 -4.07
C GLY A 9 25.52 14.74 -5.13
N ARG A 10 25.77 13.46 -5.44
CA ARG A 10 24.91 12.68 -6.35
C ARG A 10 23.50 12.45 -5.82
N ILE A 11 23.34 12.18 -4.52
CA ILE A 11 22.02 11.99 -3.89
C ILE A 11 21.23 13.31 -3.91
N LEU A 12 21.87 14.42 -3.56
CA LEU A 12 21.24 15.75 -3.58
C LEU A 12 20.85 16.17 -5.01
N GLY A 13 21.75 15.97 -5.99
CA GLY A 13 21.44 16.27 -7.39
C GLY A 13 20.28 15.45 -7.94
N ARG A 14 20.15 14.19 -7.53
CA ARG A 14 19.02 13.32 -7.92
C ARG A 14 17.70 13.78 -7.32
N ALA A 15 17.67 14.11 -6.02
CA ALA A 15 16.45 14.61 -5.39
C ALA A 15 15.93 15.89 -6.06
N VAL A 16 16.82 16.83 -6.39
CA VAL A 16 16.48 18.06 -7.13
C VAL A 16 15.97 17.75 -8.53
N THR A 17 16.58 16.78 -9.22
CA THR A 17 16.13 16.37 -10.56
C THR A 17 14.74 15.75 -10.52
N ASP A 18 14.49 14.82 -9.57
CA ASP A 18 13.18 14.17 -9.41
C ASP A 18 12.08 15.19 -9.07
N GLU A 19 12.41 16.17 -8.22
CA GLU A 19 11.50 17.27 -7.87
C GLU A 19 11.14 18.13 -9.08
N SER A 20 12.15 18.54 -9.86
CA SER A 20 11.95 19.34 -11.07
C SER A 20 11.09 18.61 -12.11
N GLN A 21 11.31 17.31 -12.29
CA GLN A 21 10.50 16.50 -13.21
C GLN A 21 9.06 16.32 -12.72
N ALA A 22 8.85 16.18 -11.39
CA ALA A 22 7.52 16.14 -10.81
C ALA A 22 6.75 17.44 -11.04
N LEU A 23 7.41 18.59 -10.89
CA LEU A 23 6.82 19.91 -11.18
C LEU A 23 6.47 20.07 -12.66
N LEU A 24 7.33 19.61 -13.57
CA LEU A 24 7.04 19.62 -15.01
C LEU A 24 5.84 18.72 -15.37
N ALA A 25 5.77 17.51 -14.78
CA ALA A 25 4.62 16.64 -14.95
C ALA A 25 3.33 17.28 -14.43
N GLY A 26 3.39 17.95 -13.28
CA GLY A 26 2.29 18.74 -12.72
C GLY A 26 1.84 19.87 -13.65
N ALA A 27 2.78 20.68 -14.15
CA ALA A 27 2.49 21.77 -15.08
C ALA A 27 1.87 21.27 -16.39
N ALA A 28 2.36 20.16 -16.94
CA ALA A 28 1.78 19.55 -18.14
C ALA A 28 0.35 19.05 -17.88
N ALA A 29 0.12 18.35 -16.76
CA ALA A 29 -1.21 17.87 -16.38
C ALA A 29 -2.19 19.03 -16.11
N PHE A 30 -1.72 20.12 -15.51
CA PHE A 30 -2.50 21.34 -15.32
C PHE A 30 -3.04 21.87 -16.64
N VAL A 31 -2.14 22.11 -17.60
CA VAL A 31 -2.52 22.66 -18.91
C VAL A 31 -3.47 21.72 -19.64
N VAL A 32 -3.15 20.43 -19.69
CA VAL A 32 -3.98 19.44 -20.41
C VAL A 32 -5.38 19.35 -19.80
N LEU A 33 -5.50 19.16 -18.48
CA LEU A 33 -6.81 19.02 -17.86
C LEU A 33 -7.61 20.32 -17.85
N THR A 34 -6.97 21.50 -17.74
CA THR A 34 -7.68 22.78 -17.89
C THR A 34 -8.23 22.93 -19.30
N LEU A 35 -7.46 22.63 -20.35
CA LEU A 35 -7.95 22.72 -21.73
C LEU A 35 -9.10 21.74 -21.99
N VAL A 36 -8.96 20.49 -21.52
CA VAL A 36 -10.03 19.48 -21.62
C VAL A 36 -11.29 19.95 -20.88
N ALA A 37 -11.15 20.50 -19.68
CA ALA A 37 -12.28 21.01 -18.89
C ALA A 37 -12.96 22.22 -19.56
N LEU A 38 -12.20 23.16 -20.14
CA LEU A 38 -12.77 24.29 -20.90
C LEU A 38 -13.62 23.81 -22.07
N LEU A 39 -13.16 22.79 -22.80
CA LEU A 39 -13.90 22.19 -23.91
C LEU A 39 -15.18 21.49 -23.43
N ILE A 40 -15.10 20.76 -22.32
CA ILE A 40 -16.25 20.02 -21.76
C ILE A 40 -17.31 20.97 -21.19
N PHE A 41 -16.90 22.01 -20.46
CA PHE A 41 -17.83 22.91 -19.76
C PHE A 41 -18.51 23.90 -20.69
N GLY A 42 -17.96 24.18 -21.88
CA GLY A 42 -18.66 24.92 -22.93
C GLY A 42 -19.16 26.31 -22.53
N GLY A 43 -18.50 26.96 -21.56
CA GLY A 43 -18.88 28.28 -21.06
C GLY A 43 -20.08 28.32 -20.10
N GLN A 44 -20.57 27.17 -19.63
CA GLN A 44 -21.65 27.08 -18.64
C GLN A 44 -21.11 27.13 -17.20
N ASP A 45 -21.90 27.64 -16.26
CA ASP A 45 -21.59 27.57 -14.84
C ASP A 45 -21.69 26.13 -14.33
N ILE A 46 -20.68 25.68 -13.59
CA ILE A 46 -20.49 24.27 -13.24
C ILE A 46 -20.60 24.07 -11.72
N PRO A 47 -21.39 23.10 -11.23
CA PRO A 47 -21.41 22.77 -9.80
C PRO A 47 -20.10 22.11 -9.36
N LEU A 48 -19.84 22.11 -8.05
CA LEU A 48 -18.68 21.43 -7.47
C LEU A 48 -18.79 19.91 -7.61
N ALA A 49 -19.97 19.32 -7.35
CA ALA A 49 -20.22 17.88 -7.48
C ALA A 49 -21.52 17.56 -8.25
N GLY A 50 -21.65 16.32 -8.75
CA GLY A 50 -22.74 15.88 -9.62
C GLY A 50 -22.23 15.36 -10.98
N ARG A 51 -23.13 14.98 -11.91
CA ARG A 51 -22.75 14.28 -13.15
C ARG A 51 -21.77 15.03 -14.06
N LEU A 52 -22.04 16.31 -14.32
CA LEU A 52 -21.15 17.20 -15.07
C LEU A 52 -20.68 18.31 -14.12
N SER A 53 -19.61 18.02 -13.41
CA SER A 53 -19.11 18.85 -12.31
C SER A 53 -17.58 18.88 -12.29
N VAL A 54 -17.02 19.79 -11.49
CA VAL A 54 -15.58 19.78 -11.19
C VAL A 54 -15.16 18.46 -10.55
N ALA A 55 -15.98 17.89 -9.66
CA ALA A 55 -15.73 16.59 -9.04
C ALA A 55 -15.54 15.49 -10.08
N THR A 56 -16.49 15.33 -11.02
CA THR A 56 -16.45 14.20 -11.96
C THR A 56 -15.35 14.35 -12.98
N VAL A 57 -15.21 15.52 -13.61
CA VAL A 57 -14.17 15.73 -14.63
C VAL A 57 -12.79 15.74 -13.98
N GLY A 58 -12.65 16.40 -12.83
CA GLY A 58 -11.41 16.44 -12.05
C GLY A 58 -11.00 15.06 -11.53
N ALA A 59 -11.92 14.28 -10.96
CA ALA A 59 -11.61 12.95 -10.44
C ALA A 59 -11.28 11.95 -11.54
N LEU A 60 -12.01 11.93 -12.66
CA LEU A 60 -11.71 11.06 -13.80
C LEU A 60 -10.39 11.45 -14.47
N GLY A 61 -10.19 12.74 -14.72
CA GLY A 61 -8.93 13.27 -15.25
C GLY A 61 -7.76 12.99 -14.32
N GLY A 62 -7.94 13.21 -13.02
CA GLY A 62 -6.99 12.88 -11.97
C GLY A 62 -6.67 11.38 -11.94
N ALA A 63 -7.65 10.50 -12.11
CA ALA A 63 -7.42 9.06 -12.16
C ALA A 63 -6.49 8.67 -13.33
N VAL A 64 -6.78 9.18 -14.52
CA VAL A 64 -5.97 8.94 -15.73
C VAL A 64 -4.57 9.52 -15.56
N VAL A 65 -4.47 10.77 -15.13
CA VAL A 65 -3.18 11.46 -14.89
C VAL A 65 -2.37 10.75 -13.83
N GLY A 66 -2.98 10.32 -12.72
CA GLY A 66 -2.32 9.62 -11.63
C GLY A 66 -1.73 8.30 -12.07
N ALA A 67 -2.52 7.48 -12.78
CA ALA A 67 -2.06 6.20 -13.31
C ALA A 67 -0.98 6.37 -14.39
N ALA A 68 -1.18 7.28 -15.34
CA ALA A 68 -0.23 7.53 -16.43
C ALA A 68 1.10 8.09 -15.92
N THR A 69 1.06 9.05 -15.00
CA THR A 69 2.26 9.67 -14.44
C THR A 69 3.05 8.67 -13.60
N PHE A 70 2.36 7.85 -12.79
CA PHE A 70 3.00 6.77 -12.05
C PHE A 70 3.69 5.78 -13.00
N ALA A 71 2.96 5.29 -14.01
CA ALA A 71 3.47 4.31 -14.97
C ALA A 71 4.67 4.86 -15.74
N PHE A 72 4.60 6.11 -16.21
CA PHE A 72 5.68 6.80 -16.91
C PHE A 72 6.92 6.94 -16.03
N SER A 73 6.75 7.43 -14.80
CA SER A 73 7.85 7.63 -13.84
C SER A 73 8.51 6.31 -13.46
N ALA A 74 7.72 5.27 -13.18
CA ALA A 74 8.21 3.93 -12.87
C ALA A 74 8.93 3.30 -14.08
N PHE A 75 8.41 3.45 -15.30
CA PHE A 75 9.07 2.97 -16.52
C PHE A 75 10.41 3.65 -16.76
N ARG A 76 10.47 4.97 -16.55
CA ARG A 76 11.75 5.72 -16.62
C ARG A 76 12.72 5.25 -15.54
N ALA A 77 12.26 5.05 -14.30
CA ALA A 77 13.08 4.51 -13.22
C ALA A 77 13.64 3.13 -13.57
N ARG A 78 12.87 2.27 -14.27
CA ARG A 78 13.33 0.97 -14.77
C ARG A 78 14.50 1.07 -15.74
N GLN A 79 14.44 2.00 -16.69
CA GLN A 79 15.48 2.17 -17.71
C GLN A 79 16.82 2.59 -17.08
N VAL A 80 16.75 3.41 -16.04
CA VAL A 80 17.94 3.89 -15.32
C VAL A 80 18.43 2.87 -14.30
N HIS A 81 17.52 2.09 -13.68
CA HIS A 81 17.81 1.12 -12.64
C HIS A 81 17.04 -0.20 -12.88
N PRO A 82 17.56 -1.09 -13.73
CA PRO A 82 16.93 -2.39 -13.97
C PRO A 82 16.86 -3.25 -12.71
N ASP A 83 17.74 -3.03 -11.73
CA ASP A 83 17.79 -3.77 -10.46
C ASP A 83 16.85 -3.23 -9.37
N ALA A 84 16.00 -2.22 -9.68
CA ALA A 84 15.07 -1.69 -8.70
C ALA A 84 14.09 -2.79 -8.23
N ALA A 85 13.68 -2.73 -6.96
CA ALA A 85 12.87 -3.77 -6.32
C ALA A 85 11.59 -4.13 -7.10
N LEU A 86 10.95 -3.14 -7.72
CA LEU A 86 9.77 -3.29 -8.57
C LEU A 86 10.01 -4.18 -9.82
N PHE A 87 11.25 -4.23 -10.32
CA PHE A 87 11.61 -4.82 -11.62
C PHE A 87 12.49 -6.07 -11.54
N ARG A 88 12.83 -6.55 -10.33
CA ARG A 88 13.63 -7.76 -10.14
C ARG A 88 12.85 -9.07 -10.23
N ALA A 89 11.53 -9.02 -10.08
CA ALA A 89 10.71 -10.20 -10.32
C ALA A 89 10.69 -10.56 -11.81
N GLY A 90 10.23 -11.77 -12.16
CA GLY A 90 10.06 -12.16 -13.56
C GLY A 90 9.19 -11.15 -14.34
N ARG A 91 9.41 -11.03 -15.65
CA ARG A 91 8.80 -9.99 -16.51
C ARG A 91 7.29 -9.82 -16.28
N VAL A 92 6.56 -10.92 -16.16
CA VAL A 92 5.11 -10.93 -15.93
C VAL A 92 4.76 -10.31 -14.57
N ARG A 93 5.46 -10.69 -13.49
CA ARG A 93 5.19 -10.18 -12.14
C ARG A 93 5.44 -8.68 -12.05
N SER A 94 6.54 -8.19 -12.61
CA SER A 94 6.83 -6.76 -12.62
C SER A 94 5.83 -5.95 -13.44
N LEU A 95 5.23 -6.53 -14.48
CA LEU A 95 4.13 -5.89 -15.21
C LEU A 95 2.85 -5.83 -14.38
N ILE A 96 2.53 -6.92 -13.67
CA ILE A 96 1.39 -6.95 -12.74
C ILE A 96 1.59 -5.90 -11.64
N ASP A 97 2.76 -5.84 -11.00
CA ASP A 97 3.04 -4.88 -9.94
C ASP A 97 2.93 -3.43 -10.44
N LEU A 98 3.53 -3.14 -11.60
CA LEU A 98 3.44 -1.83 -12.24
C LEU A 98 1.99 -1.43 -12.54
N PHE A 99 1.21 -2.35 -13.12
CA PHE A 99 -0.19 -2.11 -13.45
C PHE A 99 -1.03 -1.90 -12.19
N SER A 100 -0.90 -2.75 -11.19
CA SER A 100 -1.62 -2.65 -9.92
C SER A 100 -1.29 -1.35 -9.18
N LEU A 101 -0.02 -0.93 -9.15
CA LEU A 101 0.38 0.33 -8.55
C LEU A 101 -0.14 1.54 -9.33
N ALA A 102 -0.06 1.53 -10.66
CA ALA A 102 -0.59 2.61 -11.49
C ALA A 102 -2.10 2.74 -11.30
N LEU A 103 -2.82 1.63 -11.34
CA LEU A 103 -4.26 1.57 -11.13
C LEU A 103 -4.64 2.04 -9.72
N ALA A 104 -3.89 1.64 -8.69
CA ALA A 104 -4.11 2.10 -7.32
C ALA A 104 -3.96 3.61 -7.19
N HIS A 105 -2.93 4.23 -7.79
CA HIS A 105 -2.78 5.69 -7.77
C HIS A 105 -3.93 6.39 -8.50
N GLY A 106 -4.36 5.86 -9.63
CA GLY A 106 -5.50 6.40 -10.37
C GLY A 106 -6.79 6.33 -9.55
N ILE A 107 -7.11 5.17 -8.96
CA ILE A 107 -8.32 5.00 -8.15
C ILE A 107 -8.25 5.80 -6.86
N VAL A 108 -7.10 5.85 -6.16
CA VAL A 108 -6.95 6.71 -4.98
C VAL A 108 -7.22 8.17 -5.34
N ALA A 109 -6.69 8.67 -6.46
CA ALA A 109 -6.99 10.02 -6.92
C ALA A 109 -8.48 10.20 -7.24
N LEU A 110 -9.09 9.25 -7.95
CA LEU A 110 -10.52 9.25 -8.26
C LEU A 110 -11.36 9.42 -6.98
N LEU A 111 -11.12 8.55 -6.00
CA LEU A 111 -11.88 8.51 -4.75
C LEU A 111 -11.63 9.75 -3.89
N LEU A 112 -10.37 10.20 -3.80
CA LEU A 112 -9.99 11.38 -3.04
C LEU A 112 -10.70 12.63 -3.58
N TRP A 113 -10.60 12.89 -4.89
CA TRP A 113 -11.17 14.09 -5.48
C TRP A 113 -12.69 14.05 -5.52
N LEU A 114 -13.28 12.89 -5.84
CA LEU A 114 -14.73 12.73 -5.83
C LEU A 114 -15.29 12.97 -4.42
N GLY A 115 -14.67 12.37 -3.40
CA GLY A 115 -15.06 12.56 -2.00
C GLY A 115 -14.89 14.01 -1.54
N LEU A 116 -13.74 14.62 -1.82
CA LEU A 116 -13.45 16.00 -1.43
C LEU A 116 -14.45 17.00 -2.05
N PHE A 117 -14.68 16.95 -3.35
CA PHE A 117 -15.62 17.88 -3.99
C PHE A 117 -17.06 17.63 -3.60
N THR A 118 -17.44 16.37 -3.31
CA THR A 118 -18.77 16.07 -2.75
C THR A 118 -18.95 16.73 -1.39
N LEU A 119 -17.95 16.62 -0.49
CA LEU A 119 -17.98 17.30 0.81
C LEU A 119 -18.02 18.83 0.66
N LEU A 120 -17.28 19.39 -0.31
CA LEU A 120 -17.32 20.83 -0.59
C LEU A 120 -18.70 21.26 -1.11
N GLN A 121 -19.33 20.48 -2.00
CA GLN A 121 -20.66 20.79 -2.51
C GLN A 121 -21.72 20.84 -1.39
N GLU A 122 -21.62 19.93 -0.41
CA GLU A 122 -22.48 19.93 0.79
C GLU A 122 -22.17 21.12 1.72
N SER A 123 -20.95 21.64 1.70
CA SER A 123 -20.54 22.80 2.50
C SER A 123 -20.91 24.14 1.86
N PHE A 124 -20.94 24.20 0.52
CA PHE A 124 -21.25 25.39 -0.27
C PHE A 124 -22.58 25.23 -1.02
N LEU A 125 -23.67 25.22 -0.26
CA LEU A 125 -25.01 25.02 -0.79
C LEU A 125 -25.37 26.06 -1.86
N GLY A 126 -25.73 25.60 -3.05
CA GLY A 126 -26.10 26.44 -4.20
C GLY A 126 -24.92 27.12 -4.91
N ALA A 127 -23.67 26.87 -4.50
CA ALA A 127 -22.51 27.44 -5.16
C ALA A 127 -22.29 26.80 -6.55
N VAL A 128 -22.06 27.67 -7.53
CA VAL A 128 -21.61 27.30 -8.87
C VAL A 128 -20.28 28.00 -9.16
N LEU A 129 -19.46 27.38 -10.01
CA LEU A 129 -18.18 27.92 -10.46
C LEU A 129 -18.31 28.41 -11.88
N TYR A 130 -17.83 29.63 -12.12
CA TYR A 130 -17.69 30.16 -13.47
C TYR A 130 -16.76 29.26 -14.31
N PRO A 131 -16.98 29.14 -15.63
CA PRO A 131 -16.37 28.11 -16.46
C PRO A 131 -14.84 28.08 -16.42
N ILE A 132 -14.22 29.27 -16.45
CA ILE A 132 -12.76 29.42 -16.41
C ILE A 132 -12.22 28.97 -15.04
N ALA A 133 -12.87 29.38 -13.95
CA ALA A 133 -12.48 28.98 -12.60
C ALA A 133 -12.66 27.46 -12.41
N ALA A 134 -13.76 26.89 -12.89
CA ALA A 134 -14.01 25.45 -12.87
C ALA A 134 -12.92 24.68 -13.62
N ALA A 135 -12.53 25.14 -14.82
CA ALA A 135 -11.49 24.50 -15.60
C ALA A 135 -10.07 24.62 -14.99
N VAL A 136 -9.76 25.77 -14.38
CA VAL A 136 -8.52 25.95 -13.62
C VAL A 136 -8.47 25.02 -12.41
N MET A 137 -9.60 24.84 -11.71
CA MET A 137 -9.71 23.88 -10.59
C MET A 137 -9.47 22.44 -11.05
N VAL A 138 -10.03 22.02 -12.19
CA VAL A 138 -9.76 20.70 -12.78
C VAL A 138 -8.28 20.56 -13.18
N GLY A 139 -7.65 21.61 -13.71
CA GLY A 139 -6.21 21.64 -13.94
C GLY A 139 -5.40 21.47 -12.66
N ALA A 140 -5.77 22.17 -11.59
CA ALA A 140 -5.11 22.09 -10.29
C ALA A 140 -5.16 20.65 -9.71
N VAL A 141 -6.31 19.98 -9.86
CA VAL A 141 -6.48 18.55 -9.54
C VAL A 141 -5.49 17.69 -10.31
N GLY A 142 -5.37 17.89 -11.63
CA GLY A 142 -4.39 17.21 -12.48
C GLY A 142 -2.96 17.43 -12.03
N SER A 143 -2.60 18.69 -11.78
CA SER A 143 -1.26 19.09 -11.33
C SER A 143 -0.85 18.40 -10.03
N ALA A 144 -1.70 18.51 -9.00
CA ALA A 144 -1.45 17.91 -7.70
C ALA A 144 -1.34 16.39 -7.80
N THR A 145 -2.22 15.76 -8.59
CA THR A 145 -2.21 14.30 -8.78
C THR A 145 -0.96 13.83 -9.50
N ALA A 146 -0.57 14.49 -10.61
CA ALA A 146 0.66 14.16 -11.33
C ALA A 146 1.89 14.31 -10.44
N TYR A 147 1.99 15.41 -9.70
CA TYR A 147 3.10 15.68 -8.80
C TYR A 147 3.27 14.58 -7.74
N VAL A 148 2.19 14.26 -7.02
CA VAL A 148 2.21 13.23 -5.97
C VAL A 148 2.51 11.85 -6.55
N SER A 149 1.87 11.46 -7.67
CA SER A 149 2.11 10.16 -8.30
C SER A 149 3.53 10.02 -8.84
N TYR A 150 4.12 11.09 -9.38
CA TYR A 150 5.50 11.08 -9.86
C TYR A 150 6.49 10.85 -8.72
N LEU A 151 6.33 11.59 -7.62
CA LEU A 151 7.19 11.45 -6.44
C LEU A 151 6.99 10.10 -5.74
N SER A 152 5.76 9.58 -5.71
CA SER A 152 5.46 8.25 -5.21
C SER A 152 6.21 7.16 -5.99
N ALA A 153 6.20 7.23 -7.33
CA ALA A 153 6.90 6.28 -8.19
C ALA A 153 8.43 6.30 -8.02
N THR A 154 9.04 7.49 -8.00
CA THR A 154 10.50 7.63 -7.89
C THR A 154 11.05 7.19 -6.54
N ARG A 155 10.22 7.27 -5.48
CA ARG A 155 10.62 6.97 -4.11
C ARG A 155 9.98 5.67 -3.59
N MET A 156 9.41 4.81 -4.43
CA MET A 156 8.65 3.65 -3.96
C MET A 156 9.49 2.68 -3.09
N ASP A 157 9.01 2.41 -1.88
CA ASP A 157 9.58 1.46 -0.92
C ASP A 157 8.45 0.65 -0.24
N ALA A 158 8.81 -0.31 0.63
CA ALA A 158 7.82 -1.14 1.31
C ALA A 158 6.85 -0.32 2.16
N TYR A 159 7.33 0.76 2.80
CA TYR A 159 6.53 1.63 3.65
C TYR A 159 5.48 2.39 2.85
N ARG A 160 5.89 3.07 1.77
CA ARG A 160 4.98 3.80 0.89
C ARG A 160 3.97 2.87 0.23
N LEU A 161 4.39 1.65 -0.13
CA LEU A 161 3.48 0.64 -0.65
C LEU A 161 2.42 0.24 0.38
N ALA A 162 2.81 0.01 1.64
CA ALA A 162 1.87 -0.29 2.72
C ALA A 162 0.91 0.87 3.00
N THR A 163 1.40 2.12 2.98
CA THR A 163 0.55 3.32 3.12
C THR A 163 -0.43 3.46 1.96
N LEU A 164 0.03 3.28 0.72
CA LEU A 164 -0.82 3.30 -0.47
C LEU A 164 -1.91 2.22 -0.38
N LEU A 165 -1.53 0.99 -0.03
CA LEU A 165 -2.45 -0.12 0.18
C LEU A 165 -3.52 0.24 1.23
N ALA A 166 -3.12 0.81 2.36
CA ALA A 166 -4.05 1.22 3.42
C ALA A 166 -5.06 2.27 2.94
N VAL A 167 -4.57 3.35 2.30
CA VAL A 167 -5.42 4.42 1.76
C VAL A 167 -6.35 3.87 0.68
N PHE A 168 -5.84 3.01 -0.19
CA PHE A 168 -6.61 2.40 -1.27
C PHE A 168 -7.72 1.48 -0.74
N LEU A 169 -7.41 0.60 0.22
CA LEU A 169 -8.40 -0.27 0.85
C LEU A 169 -9.48 0.50 1.59
N VAL A 170 -9.09 1.46 2.44
CA VAL A 170 -10.04 2.27 3.21
C VAL A 170 -10.91 3.09 2.27
N GLY A 171 -10.31 3.78 1.30
CA GLY A 171 -11.04 4.58 0.32
C GLY A 171 -12.01 3.73 -0.50
N GLY A 172 -11.55 2.60 -1.04
CA GLY A 172 -12.39 1.70 -1.83
C GLY A 172 -13.52 1.06 -1.03
N MET A 173 -13.24 0.71 0.24
CA MET A 173 -14.24 0.16 1.15
C MET A 173 -15.33 1.19 1.47
N LEU A 174 -14.94 2.42 1.82
CA LEU A 174 -15.90 3.51 2.07
C LEU A 174 -16.70 3.85 0.81
N ALA A 175 -16.04 3.90 -0.35
CA ALA A 175 -16.72 4.14 -1.62
C ALA A 175 -17.78 3.08 -1.91
N SER A 176 -17.47 1.81 -1.66
CA SER A 176 -18.44 0.71 -1.77
C SER A 176 -19.60 0.87 -0.78
N MET A 177 -19.32 1.09 0.51
CA MET A 177 -20.36 1.29 1.54
C MET A 177 -21.30 2.45 1.22
N LEU A 178 -20.76 3.58 0.73
CA LEU A 178 -21.53 4.79 0.40
C LEU A 178 -22.34 4.66 -0.88
N THR A 179 -21.97 3.75 -1.78
CA THR A 179 -22.63 3.55 -3.08
C THR A 179 -23.54 2.33 -3.11
N ALA A 180 -23.67 1.62 -1.98
CA ALA A 180 -24.49 0.43 -1.86
C ALA A 180 -25.98 0.75 -1.97
N SER A 181 -26.68 0.06 -2.87
CA SER A 181 -28.13 0.23 -3.04
C SER A 181 -28.97 -0.35 -1.89
N ASP A 182 -28.48 -1.40 -1.21
CA ASP A 182 -29.16 -2.01 -0.06
C ASP A 182 -28.72 -1.32 1.24
N PRO A 183 -29.55 -0.49 1.90
CA PRO A 183 -29.17 0.20 3.12
C PRO A 183 -28.88 -0.74 4.30
N ASN A 184 -29.31 -1.99 4.22
CA ASN A 184 -29.14 -3.02 5.25
C ASN A 184 -28.09 -4.07 4.88
N TRP A 185 -27.23 -3.81 3.89
CA TRP A 185 -26.14 -4.71 3.47
C TRP A 185 -25.33 -5.24 4.67
N TRP A 186 -25.10 -4.37 5.66
CA TRP A 186 -24.27 -4.62 6.85
C TRP A 186 -24.84 -5.68 7.80
N GLN A 187 -26.10 -6.07 7.67
CA GLN A 187 -26.71 -7.09 8.52
C GLN A 187 -26.30 -8.51 8.14
N ARG A 188 -25.80 -8.71 6.91
CA ARG A 188 -25.42 -10.03 6.39
C ARG A 188 -23.93 -10.27 6.59
N ASN A 189 -23.12 -9.84 5.64
CA ASN A 189 -21.68 -9.94 5.62
C ASN A 189 -21.09 -8.76 4.86
N LEU A 190 -19.82 -8.46 5.09
CA LEU A 190 -19.09 -7.39 4.41
C LEU A 190 -19.03 -7.66 2.90
N SER A 191 -18.85 -8.92 2.51
CA SER A 191 -18.83 -9.34 1.10
C SER A 191 -20.15 -9.17 0.36
N ALA A 192 -21.26 -8.87 1.05
CA ALA A 192 -22.54 -8.55 0.43
C ALA A 192 -22.44 -7.28 -0.41
N LEU A 193 -21.50 -6.40 -0.07
CA LEU A 193 -21.15 -5.23 -0.86
C LEU A 193 -20.59 -5.59 -2.24
N GLY A 194 -19.95 -6.75 -2.37
CA GLY A 194 -19.39 -7.30 -3.61
C GLY A 194 -20.37 -8.11 -4.46
N ALA A 195 -21.51 -8.51 -3.87
CA ALA A 195 -22.55 -9.30 -4.53
C ALA A 195 -23.53 -8.46 -5.37
N SER A 196 -23.53 -7.13 -5.17
CA SER A 196 -24.43 -6.24 -5.91
C SER A 196 -23.90 -5.94 -7.31
N ALA A 197 -24.79 -5.84 -8.30
CA ALA A 197 -24.43 -5.46 -9.67
C ALA A 197 -24.22 -3.94 -9.85
N ASP A 198 -24.37 -3.16 -8.78
CA ASP A 198 -24.32 -1.71 -8.76
C ASP A 198 -22.87 -1.16 -8.66
N ALA A 199 -22.73 0.13 -8.35
CA ALA A 199 -21.44 0.75 -8.16
C ALA A 199 -20.68 0.19 -6.94
N SER A 200 -21.39 -0.25 -5.89
CA SER A 200 -20.78 -0.85 -4.71
C SER A 200 -20.04 -2.12 -5.05
N GLY A 201 -20.67 -3.06 -5.78
CA GLY A 201 -20.05 -4.33 -6.13
C GLY A 201 -18.77 -4.15 -6.94
N LYS A 202 -18.79 -3.25 -7.91
CA LYS A 202 -17.60 -2.90 -8.70
C LYS A 202 -16.50 -2.29 -7.83
N ALA A 203 -16.86 -1.34 -6.95
CA ALA A 203 -15.91 -0.69 -6.06
C ALA A 203 -15.27 -1.71 -5.09
N PHE A 204 -16.06 -2.57 -4.45
CA PHE A 204 -15.59 -3.60 -3.53
C PHE A 204 -14.66 -4.60 -4.23
N ASN A 205 -15.12 -5.22 -5.32
CA ASN A 205 -14.41 -6.30 -6.00
C ASN A 205 -13.10 -5.81 -6.63
N ILE A 206 -13.10 -4.65 -7.29
CA ILE A 206 -11.87 -4.05 -7.84
C ILE A 206 -10.90 -3.69 -6.71
N THR A 207 -11.40 -3.15 -5.59
CA THR A 207 -10.57 -2.82 -4.43
C THR A 207 -9.87 -4.05 -3.89
N LEU A 208 -10.59 -5.15 -3.64
CA LEU A 208 -9.97 -6.39 -3.13
C LEU A 208 -9.00 -7.02 -4.15
N LEU A 209 -9.35 -7.02 -5.44
CA LEU A 209 -8.48 -7.55 -6.50
C LEU A 209 -7.14 -6.81 -6.57
N VAL A 210 -7.19 -5.47 -6.64
CA VAL A 210 -5.99 -4.64 -6.74
C VAL A 210 -5.22 -4.66 -5.41
N ALA A 211 -5.91 -4.60 -4.27
CA ALA A 211 -5.25 -4.69 -2.96
C ALA A 211 -4.54 -6.04 -2.78
N GLY A 212 -5.13 -7.14 -3.23
CA GLY A 212 -4.49 -8.45 -3.24
C GLY A 212 -3.19 -8.45 -4.05
N ALA A 213 -3.22 -7.87 -5.25
CA ALA A 213 -2.02 -7.73 -6.07
C ALA A 213 -0.95 -6.85 -5.40
N LEU A 214 -1.34 -5.76 -4.75
CA LEU A 214 -0.45 -4.88 -3.98
C LEU A 214 0.15 -5.59 -2.75
N VAL A 215 -0.61 -6.40 -2.01
CA VAL A 215 -0.10 -7.21 -0.89
C VAL A 215 0.92 -8.22 -1.40
N THR A 216 0.69 -8.84 -2.55
CA THR A 216 1.69 -9.73 -3.14
C THR A 216 2.94 -8.97 -3.62
N ALA A 217 2.78 -7.75 -4.14
CA ALA A 217 3.94 -6.89 -4.45
C ALA A 217 4.73 -6.58 -3.17
N LEU A 218 4.01 -6.25 -2.09
CA LEU A 218 4.59 -5.94 -0.79
C LEU A 218 5.40 -7.10 -0.22
N ALA A 219 4.97 -8.35 -0.44
CA ALA A 219 5.75 -9.52 -0.07
C ALA A 219 7.18 -9.47 -0.64
N SER A 220 7.33 -9.03 -1.89
CA SER A 220 8.63 -8.91 -2.57
C SER A 220 9.44 -7.71 -2.07
N PHE A 221 8.79 -6.61 -1.70
CA PHE A 221 9.45 -5.43 -1.13
C PHE A 221 9.91 -5.64 0.32
N ALA A 222 9.18 -6.42 1.11
CA ALA A 222 9.42 -6.64 2.54
C ALA A 222 10.43 -7.75 2.85
N THR A 223 10.73 -8.65 1.90
CA THR A 223 11.61 -9.81 2.10
C THR A 223 12.94 -9.66 1.35
N ARG A 224 13.39 -8.43 1.12
CA ARG A 224 14.66 -8.14 0.45
C ARG A 224 15.83 -8.75 1.25
N PRO A 225 16.69 -9.57 0.62
CA PRO A 225 17.95 -9.93 1.24
C PRO A 225 18.79 -8.66 1.40
N SER A 226 19.20 -8.32 2.61
CA SER A 226 20.21 -7.30 2.86
C SER A 226 21.45 -7.64 2.03
N ALA A 227 21.85 -6.76 1.11
CA ALA A 227 23.01 -6.96 0.25
C ALA A 227 24.35 -6.93 1.01
N THR A 228 24.30 -6.71 2.32
CA THR A 228 25.45 -6.79 3.22
C THR A 228 25.35 -8.10 3.98
N PRO A 229 26.16 -9.13 3.68
CA PRO A 229 26.29 -10.25 4.59
C PRO A 229 26.81 -9.69 5.93
N PRO A 230 26.26 -10.12 7.08
CA PRO A 230 26.77 -9.69 8.38
C PRO A 230 28.26 -10.04 8.43
N VAL A 231 29.10 -9.03 8.67
CA VAL A 231 30.56 -9.14 8.68
C VAL A 231 31.02 -10.09 9.80
N HIS A 232 30.17 -10.33 10.79
CA HIS A 232 30.37 -11.29 11.87
C HIS A 232 29.14 -12.15 12.13
N ALA A 233 28.78 -13.02 11.19
CA ALA A 233 28.27 -14.32 11.61
C ALA A 233 29.48 -15.17 11.99
N PRO A 234 29.73 -15.48 13.28
CA PRO A 234 30.67 -16.52 13.62
C PRO A 234 30.28 -17.74 12.82
N THR A 235 31.25 -18.37 12.16
CA THR A 235 31.14 -19.76 11.71
C THR A 235 31.06 -20.66 12.95
N ALA A 236 29.96 -20.53 13.69
CA ALA A 236 29.48 -21.50 14.64
C ALA A 236 28.42 -22.28 13.88
N GLU A 237 28.68 -23.56 13.67
CA GLU A 237 27.71 -24.54 13.20
C GLU A 237 26.38 -24.32 13.95
N GLY A 238 25.35 -23.77 13.28
CA GLY A 238 23.98 -23.76 13.82
C GLY A 238 23.08 -22.55 13.59
N SER A 239 23.59 -21.35 13.23
CA SER A 239 22.75 -20.14 13.35
C SER A 239 22.86 -19.11 12.21
N ALA A 240 22.99 -19.55 10.96
CA ALA A 240 22.55 -18.70 9.86
C ALA A 240 21.02 -18.64 9.89
N PRO A 241 20.34 -17.49 9.69
CA PRO A 241 18.90 -17.48 9.44
C PRO A 241 18.65 -18.40 8.25
N ALA A 242 18.05 -19.57 8.52
CA ALA A 242 17.83 -20.57 7.49
C ALA A 242 17.05 -19.91 6.35
N ALA A 243 17.52 -20.06 5.12
CA ALA A 243 16.87 -19.53 3.92
C ALA A 243 15.35 -19.82 3.86
N GLY A 244 14.87 -20.83 4.60
CA GLY A 244 13.45 -21.15 4.77
C GLY A 244 12.60 -20.13 5.56
N SER A 245 13.16 -19.32 6.46
CA SER A 245 12.38 -18.34 7.24
C SER A 245 11.90 -17.17 6.38
N PHE A 246 12.76 -16.63 5.50
CA PHE A 246 12.38 -15.59 4.53
C PHE A 246 11.37 -16.13 3.51
N SER A 247 11.53 -17.39 3.09
CA SER A 247 10.61 -18.06 2.17
C SER A 247 9.19 -18.21 2.74
N LEU A 248 9.03 -18.45 4.05
CA LEU A 248 7.71 -18.63 4.65
C LEU A 248 6.98 -17.30 4.86
N LEU A 249 7.69 -16.23 5.26
CA LEU A 249 7.11 -14.88 5.34
C LEU A 249 6.68 -14.38 3.96
N GLN A 250 7.57 -14.48 2.97
CA GLN A 250 7.27 -14.10 1.59
C GLN A 250 6.11 -14.93 1.03
N GLY A 251 6.11 -16.24 1.25
CA GLY A 251 5.05 -17.14 0.85
C GLY A 251 3.71 -16.83 1.52
N GLY A 252 3.71 -16.52 2.83
CA GLY A 252 2.50 -16.17 3.56
C GLY A 252 1.90 -14.83 3.14
N LEU A 253 2.73 -13.79 2.93
CA LEU A 253 2.27 -12.51 2.40
C LEU A 253 1.76 -12.65 0.96
N THR A 254 2.45 -13.44 0.13
CA THR A 254 2.01 -13.77 -1.23
C THR A 254 0.65 -14.46 -1.20
N LEU A 255 0.49 -15.46 -0.34
CA LEU A 255 -0.76 -16.20 -0.16
C LEU A 255 -1.88 -15.29 0.34
N LEU A 256 -1.63 -14.43 1.33
CA LEU A 256 -2.62 -13.43 1.79
C LEU A 256 -3.09 -12.54 0.63
N GLY A 257 -2.17 -12.03 -0.19
CA GLY A 257 -2.52 -11.20 -1.35
C GLY A 257 -3.33 -11.97 -2.40
N VAL A 258 -2.97 -13.23 -2.68
CA VAL A 258 -3.70 -14.09 -3.61
C VAL A 258 -5.11 -14.39 -3.09
N LEU A 259 -5.26 -14.75 -1.81
CA LEU A 259 -6.56 -15.03 -1.20
C LEU A 259 -7.44 -13.78 -1.20
N LEU A 260 -6.88 -12.62 -0.86
CA LEU A 260 -7.59 -11.33 -0.93
C LEU A 260 -8.07 -11.01 -2.36
N ALA A 261 -7.23 -11.25 -3.36
CA ALA A 261 -7.62 -11.10 -4.75
C ALA A 261 -8.73 -12.08 -5.17
N CYS A 262 -8.69 -13.33 -4.68
CA CYS A 262 -9.75 -14.31 -4.90
C CYS A 262 -11.10 -13.88 -4.30
N VAL A 263 -11.11 -13.22 -3.12
CA VAL A 263 -12.36 -12.68 -2.53
C VAL A 263 -13.00 -11.64 -3.45
N GLY A 264 -12.20 -10.77 -4.08
CA GLY A 264 -12.70 -9.79 -5.05
C GLY A 264 -13.05 -10.38 -6.42
N LEU A 265 -12.36 -11.44 -6.84
CA LEU A 265 -12.58 -12.09 -8.14
C LEU A 265 -13.81 -13.00 -8.15
N PHE A 266 -14.15 -13.60 -7.01
CA PHE A 266 -15.24 -14.54 -6.87
C PHE A 266 -16.28 -13.99 -5.87
N PRO A 267 -17.30 -13.24 -6.34
CA PRO A 267 -18.38 -12.75 -5.49
C PRO A 267 -19.06 -13.86 -4.69
N VAL A 268 -19.49 -13.53 -3.48
CA VAL A 268 -19.99 -14.50 -2.49
C VAL A 268 -21.29 -15.19 -2.95
N ASP A 269 -22.10 -14.51 -3.76
CA ASP A 269 -23.36 -14.99 -4.31
C ASP A 269 -23.18 -15.91 -5.53
N GLU A 270 -22.10 -15.74 -6.30
CA GLU A 270 -21.79 -16.59 -7.45
C GLU A 270 -21.06 -17.89 -7.06
N LEU A 271 -20.04 -17.78 -6.21
CA LEU A 271 -19.15 -18.89 -5.84
C LEU A 271 -18.91 -18.96 -4.33
N PHE A 272 -19.99 -19.14 -3.57
CA PHE A 272 -20.00 -19.17 -2.10
C PHE A 272 -18.87 -20.00 -1.48
N VAL A 273 -18.65 -21.23 -1.97
CA VAL A 273 -17.63 -22.15 -1.42
C VAL A 273 -16.23 -21.61 -1.64
N VAL A 274 -15.91 -21.17 -2.86
CA VAL A 274 -14.56 -20.65 -3.21
C VAL A 274 -14.30 -19.36 -2.44
N HIS A 275 -15.29 -18.47 -2.38
CA HIS A 275 -15.21 -17.22 -1.63
C HIS A 275 -14.96 -17.47 -0.14
N THR A 276 -15.72 -18.38 0.47
CA THR A 276 -15.61 -18.69 1.91
C THR A 276 -14.26 -19.33 2.25
N ILE A 277 -13.75 -20.21 1.39
CA ILE A 277 -12.41 -20.79 1.53
C ILE A 277 -11.34 -19.70 1.43
N ALA A 278 -11.46 -18.78 0.46
CA ALA A 278 -10.53 -17.68 0.31
C ALA A 278 -10.53 -16.75 1.54
N ALA A 279 -11.72 -16.31 1.98
CA ALA A 279 -11.89 -15.43 3.13
C ALA A 279 -11.40 -16.06 4.43
N SER A 280 -11.80 -17.30 4.73
CA SER A 280 -11.35 -18.04 5.91
C SER A 280 -9.83 -18.33 5.84
N GLY A 281 -9.33 -18.63 4.65
CA GLY A 281 -7.91 -18.87 4.39
C GLY A 281 -7.05 -17.66 4.73
N MET A 282 -7.55 -16.43 4.57
CA MET A 282 -6.80 -15.22 4.99
C MET A 282 -6.58 -15.21 6.50
N VAL A 283 -7.63 -15.50 7.28
CA VAL A 283 -7.53 -15.55 8.75
C VAL A 283 -6.58 -16.65 9.21
N VAL A 284 -6.66 -17.83 8.59
CA VAL A 284 -5.75 -18.96 8.89
C VAL A 284 -4.31 -18.60 8.54
N THR A 285 -4.06 -18.00 7.36
CA THR A 285 -2.73 -17.60 6.93
C THR A 285 -2.14 -16.53 7.85
N TYR A 286 -2.95 -15.54 8.24
CA TYR A 286 -2.57 -14.55 9.24
C TYR A 286 -2.21 -15.20 10.59
N ALA A 287 -3.03 -16.11 11.10
CA ALA A 287 -2.76 -16.81 12.35
C ALA A 287 -1.43 -17.58 12.30
N VAL A 288 -1.15 -18.27 11.20
CA VAL A 288 0.13 -18.96 10.98
C VAL A 288 1.30 -17.97 10.99
N LEU A 289 1.17 -16.82 10.32
CA LEU A 289 2.22 -15.79 10.28
C LEU A 289 2.49 -15.21 11.66
N VAL A 290 1.45 -14.88 12.43
CA VAL A 290 1.58 -14.36 13.81
C VAL A 290 2.25 -15.39 14.72
N ILE A 291 1.78 -16.65 14.72
CA ILE A 291 2.32 -17.70 15.58
C ILE A 291 3.79 -17.99 15.23
N ARG A 292 4.15 -17.90 13.96
CA ARG A 292 5.51 -18.19 13.48
C ARG A 292 6.41 -16.97 13.40
N VAL A 293 5.94 -15.77 13.77
CA VAL A 293 6.66 -14.50 13.56
C VAL A 293 8.07 -14.49 14.17
N ARG A 294 8.26 -15.12 15.33
CA ARG A 294 9.57 -15.25 16.01
C ARG A 294 10.62 -15.98 15.18
N ARG A 295 10.21 -16.81 14.20
CA ARG A 295 11.16 -17.49 13.32
C ARG A 295 11.61 -16.64 12.14
N PHE A 296 10.86 -15.61 11.78
CA PHE A 296 11.10 -14.81 10.58
C PHE A 296 11.76 -13.47 10.88
N VAL A 297 11.42 -12.86 12.02
CA VAL A 297 11.92 -11.55 12.42
C VAL A 297 12.87 -11.74 13.61
N GLN A 298 14.16 -11.90 13.32
CA GLN A 298 15.19 -11.93 14.35
C GLN A 298 15.26 -10.53 14.98
N GLY A 299 15.10 -10.44 16.31
CA GLY A 299 15.05 -9.14 17.00
C GLY A 299 13.66 -8.48 17.07
N ALA A 300 12.58 -9.19 16.69
CA ALA A 300 11.22 -8.68 16.91
C ALA A 300 11.00 -8.32 18.39
N THR A 301 10.56 -7.10 18.63
CA THR A 301 10.28 -6.63 19.99
C THR A 301 9.10 -7.38 20.61
N VAL A 302 9.08 -7.46 21.93
CA VAL A 302 7.99 -8.13 22.67
C VAL A 302 6.65 -7.44 22.39
N GLU A 303 6.66 -6.12 22.18
CA GLU A 303 5.49 -5.30 21.85
C GLU A 303 4.90 -5.67 20.49
N PHE A 304 5.73 -5.90 19.47
CA PHE A 304 5.23 -6.31 18.16
C PHE A 304 4.60 -7.70 18.20
N ILE A 305 5.24 -8.63 18.92
CA ILE A 305 4.74 -10.00 19.07
C ILE A 305 3.44 -10.02 19.88
N SER A 306 3.39 -9.28 21.00
CA SER A 306 2.20 -9.22 21.85
C SER A 306 1.02 -8.58 21.13
N LEU A 307 1.26 -7.55 20.30
CA LEU A 307 0.24 -6.95 19.46
C LEU A 307 -0.36 -7.97 18.47
N GLY A 308 0.49 -8.78 17.81
CA GLY A 308 0.03 -9.83 16.91
C GLY A 308 -0.87 -10.87 17.60
N TYR A 309 -0.45 -11.35 18.77
CA TYR A 309 -1.26 -12.28 19.58
C TYR A 309 -2.55 -11.64 20.09
N ALA A 310 -2.51 -10.37 20.51
CA ALA A 310 -3.70 -9.64 20.95
C ALA A 310 -4.72 -9.51 19.81
N PHE A 311 -4.28 -9.13 18.61
CA PHE A 311 -5.15 -9.04 17.44
C PHE A 311 -5.74 -10.40 17.06
N LEU A 312 -4.91 -11.46 17.08
CA LEU A 312 -5.40 -12.82 16.84
C LEU A 312 -6.46 -13.24 17.88
N ALA A 313 -6.23 -12.93 19.16
CA ALA A 313 -7.20 -13.21 20.23
C ALA A 313 -8.52 -12.47 20.01
N VAL A 314 -8.48 -11.19 19.64
CA VAL A 314 -9.68 -10.40 19.32
C VAL A 314 -10.46 -11.00 18.16
N ILE A 315 -9.78 -11.45 17.10
CA ILE A 315 -10.42 -12.11 15.96
C ILE A 315 -11.11 -13.42 16.40
N ILE A 316 -10.44 -14.24 17.22
CA ILE A 316 -11.01 -15.47 17.76
C ILE A 316 -12.24 -15.17 18.62
N ILE A 317 -12.17 -14.17 19.50
CA ILE A 317 -13.30 -13.74 20.33
C ILE A 317 -14.46 -13.26 19.46
N ALA A 318 -14.22 -12.44 18.44
CA ALA A 318 -15.25 -11.97 17.52
C ALA A 318 -15.93 -13.16 16.79
N ALA A 319 -15.15 -14.14 16.32
CA ALA A 319 -15.67 -15.35 15.70
C ALA A 319 -16.50 -16.19 16.69
N LEU A 320 -16.05 -16.35 17.94
CA LEU A 320 -16.81 -17.03 18.98
C LEU A 320 -18.09 -16.28 19.35
N LEU A 321 -18.12 -14.94 19.34
CA LEU A 321 -19.36 -14.19 19.57
C LEU A 321 -20.37 -14.36 18.42
N TYR A 322 -19.91 -14.70 17.22
CA TYR A 322 -20.77 -14.98 16.07
C TYR A 322 -21.29 -16.42 16.04
N PHE A 323 -20.40 -17.44 15.94
CA PHE A 323 -20.80 -18.82 15.62
C PHE A 323 -21.71 -19.48 16.69
N PRO A 324 -21.30 -19.58 17.97
CA PRO A 324 -22.13 -20.19 19.01
C PRO A 324 -23.16 -19.25 19.66
N PHE A 325 -22.88 -17.94 19.76
CA PHE A 325 -23.73 -17.02 20.54
C PHE A 325 -24.66 -16.14 19.67
N GLY A 326 -24.37 -15.95 18.38
CA GLY A 326 -25.16 -15.08 17.51
C GLY A 326 -25.21 -13.61 17.94
N TYR A 327 -24.25 -13.15 18.76
CA TYR A 327 -24.23 -11.77 19.27
C TYR A 327 -23.80 -10.77 18.18
N TYR A 328 -22.83 -11.16 17.36
CA TYR A 328 -22.43 -10.38 16.19
C TYR A 328 -23.09 -10.93 14.93
N ASN A 329 -23.15 -10.09 13.88
CA ASN A 329 -23.36 -10.56 12.52
C ASN A 329 -21.99 -10.84 11.86
N LEU A 330 -22.01 -11.49 10.69
CA LEU A 330 -20.76 -11.85 10.02
C LEU A 330 -19.97 -10.61 9.58
N THR A 331 -20.66 -9.55 9.18
CA THR A 331 -20.05 -8.25 8.82
C THR A 331 -19.15 -7.72 9.92
N ALA A 332 -19.60 -7.76 11.18
CA ALA A 332 -18.81 -7.28 12.31
C ALA A 332 -17.52 -8.11 12.47
N VAL A 333 -17.61 -9.43 12.34
CA VAL A 333 -16.44 -10.31 12.40
C VAL A 333 -15.46 -10.02 11.26
N GLU A 334 -15.96 -9.86 10.04
CA GLU A 334 -15.16 -9.59 8.84
C GLU A 334 -14.49 -8.21 8.89
N LEU A 335 -15.19 -7.17 9.37
CA LEU A 335 -14.62 -5.84 9.57
C LEU A 335 -13.53 -5.84 10.64
N ILE A 336 -13.78 -6.48 11.78
CA ILE A 336 -12.77 -6.62 12.85
C ILE A 336 -11.55 -7.37 12.32
N ALA A 337 -11.76 -8.53 11.68
CA ALA A 337 -10.67 -9.34 11.15
C ALA A 337 -9.88 -8.59 10.07
N GLY A 338 -10.55 -8.00 9.09
CA GLY A 338 -9.92 -7.23 8.03
C GLY A 338 -9.09 -6.08 8.59
N LEU A 339 -9.69 -5.23 9.45
CA LEU A 339 -9.01 -4.08 10.03
C LEU A 339 -7.76 -4.48 10.82
N LEU A 340 -7.86 -5.51 11.66
CA LEU A 340 -6.74 -5.97 12.49
C LEU A 340 -5.63 -6.63 11.66
N ILE A 341 -5.99 -7.48 10.69
CA ILE A 341 -5.01 -8.12 9.79
C ILE A 341 -4.24 -7.06 8.99
N PHE A 342 -4.92 -6.10 8.36
CA PHE A 342 -4.24 -5.04 7.60
C PHE A 342 -3.41 -4.12 8.49
N THR A 343 -3.92 -3.77 9.69
CA THR A 343 -3.15 -2.98 10.65
C THR A 343 -1.87 -3.71 11.04
N TRP A 344 -1.95 -5.01 11.31
CA TRP A 344 -0.77 -5.80 11.62
C TRP A 344 0.21 -5.90 10.44
N LEU A 345 -0.28 -6.06 9.20
CA LEU A 345 0.56 -6.05 8.00
C LEU A 345 1.34 -4.73 7.85
N ILE A 346 0.71 -3.59 8.11
CA ILE A 346 1.38 -2.28 8.06
C ILE A 346 2.47 -2.19 9.12
N VAL A 347 2.17 -2.62 10.36
CA VAL A 347 3.14 -2.63 11.46
C VAL A 347 4.30 -3.58 11.13
N LEU A 348 4.02 -4.79 10.64
CA LEU A 348 5.03 -5.77 10.23
C LEU A 348 6.01 -5.16 9.23
N VAL A 349 5.51 -4.53 8.16
CA VAL A 349 6.35 -3.90 7.14
C VAL A 349 7.21 -2.79 7.74
N ARG A 350 6.64 -1.99 8.65
CA ARG A 350 7.38 -0.92 9.32
C ARG A 350 8.49 -1.46 10.22
N THR A 351 8.23 -2.56 10.93
CA THR A 351 9.22 -3.24 11.76
C THR A 351 10.35 -3.82 10.89
N LEU A 352 10.02 -4.49 9.79
CA LEU A 352 11.01 -5.02 8.85
C LEU A 352 11.89 -3.90 8.25
N ALA A 353 11.28 -2.79 7.86
CA ALA A 353 12.01 -1.64 7.33
C ALA A 353 12.92 -0.97 8.37
N ALA A 354 12.51 -0.94 9.65
CA ALA A 354 13.34 -0.41 10.73
C ALA A 354 14.59 -1.29 10.98
N HIS A 355 14.43 -2.62 10.95
CA HIS A 355 15.57 -3.53 11.05
C HIS A 355 16.55 -3.36 9.88
N GLU A 356 16.06 -3.18 8.63
CA GLU A 356 16.94 -2.90 7.50
C GLU A 356 17.77 -1.61 7.68
N THR A 357 17.20 -0.58 8.32
CA THR A 357 17.94 0.67 8.59
C THR A 357 18.99 0.50 9.68
N ASP A 358 18.68 -0.24 10.74
CA ASP A 358 19.59 -0.48 11.85
C ASP A 358 20.81 -1.32 11.40
N ASP A 359 20.56 -2.39 10.64
CA ASP A 359 21.62 -3.23 10.04
C ASP A 359 22.56 -2.39 9.13
N ALA A 360 21.99 -1.43 8.41
CA ALA A 360 22.75 -0.56 7.52
C ALA A 360 23.60 0.47 8.28
N SER A 361 23.12 1.00 9.42
CA SER A 361 23.91 1.88 10.28
C SER A 361 25.06 1.15 10.94
N ASP A 362 24.83 -0.05 11.46
CA ASP A 362 25.85 -0.84 12.15
C ASP A 362 26.99 -1.22 11.18
N GLY A 363 26.66 -1.68 9.98
CA GLY A 363 27.65 -1.99 8.94
C GLY A 363 28.41 -0.78 8.38
N VAL A 364 27.96 0.45 8.67
CA VAL A 364 28.69 1.70 8.35
C VAL A 364 29.61 2.11 9.52
N VAL A 365 29.15 1.95 10.76
CA VAL A 365 29.97 2.21 11.96
C VAL A 365 31.16 1.24 11.98
N GLU A 366 30.91 -0.05 11.80
CA GLU A 366 31.95 -1.09 11.80
C GLU A 366 32.99 -0.87 10.70
N ARG A 367 32.56 -0.49 9.48
CA ARG A 367 33.48 -0.12 8.39
C ARG A 367 34.30 1.13 8.68
N ARG A 368 33.76 2.08 9.44
CA ARG A 368 34.49 3.28 9.87
C ARG A 368 35.52 2.93 10.95
N GLU A 369 35.17 2.10 11.91
CA GLU A 369 36.07 1.66 12.97
C GLU A 369 37.23 0.82 12.41
N ALA A 370 36.93 -0.10 11.48
CA ALA A 370 37.94 -0.87 10.75
C ALA A 370 38.87 0.02 9.90
N ALA A 371 38.36 1.11 9.33
CA ALA A 371 39.16 2.05 8.55
C ALA A 371 39.99 3.01 9.42
N ASP A 372 39.58 3.28 10.66
CA ASP A 372 40.28 4.15 11.62
C ASP A 372 41.28 3.35 12.49
N GLY A 373 41.44 2.04 12.24
CA GLY A 373 42.36 1.18 12.98
C GLY A 373 42.02 1.02 14.47
N ARG A 374 40.79 1.37 14.88
CA ARG A 374 40.34 1.18 16.26
C ARG A 374 39.87 -0.26 16.43
N PRO A 375 40.39 -1.01 17.42
CA PRO A 375 39.87 -2.34 17.69
C PRO A 375 38.41 -2.23 18.11
N VAL A 376 37.56 -3.05 17.49
CA VAL A 376 36.17 -3.26 17.93
C VAL A 376 36.24 -3.70 19.40
N PRO A 377 35.64 -2.95 20.34
CA PRO A 377 35.67 -3.35 21.74
C PRO A 377 34.94 -4.70 21.87
N PRO A 378 35.50 -5.69 22.57
CA PRO A 378 34.81 -6.95 22.79
C PRO A 378 33.47 -6.65 23.48
N SER A 379 32.39 -7.25 22.96
CA SER A 379 31.06 -7.12 23.55
C SER A 379 31.12 -7.45 25.04
N SER A 380 30.58 -6.53 25.85
CA SER A 380 30.63 -6.62 27.31
C SER A 380 29.96 -7.93 27.76
N PRO A 381 30.50 -8.65 28.77
CA PRO A 381 29.92 -9.91 29.28
C PRO A 381 28.48 -9.81 29.82
N ALA A 382 27.90 -8.61 29.86
CA ALA A 382 26.54 -8.37 30.32
C ALA A 382 25.45 -8.87 29.34
N ASP A 383 25.74 -8.96 28.04
CA ASP A 383 24.73 -9.35 27.02
C ASP A 383 24.48 -10.87 26.90
N GLN A 384 25.30 -11.71 27.55
CA GLN A 384 25.12 -13.17 27.50
C GLN A 384 24.16 -13.74 28.57
N LYS A 385 23.60 -12.92 29.47
CA LYS A 385 22.74 -13.41 30.56
C LYS A 385 21.24 -13.46 30.25
N GLY A 386 20.81 -13.10 29.04
CA GLY A 386 19.39 -13.05 28.66
C GLY A 386 18.79 -14.32 28.03
N SER A 387 19.59 -15.32 27.64
CA SER A 387 19.06 -16.55 27.01
C SER A 387 19.07 -17.74 27.99
N ARG A 388 17.99 -17.90 28.73
CA ARG A 388 17.49 -19.20 29.19
C ARG A 388 15.98 -19.25 29.07
#